data_AF-A0A535BVX1-F1
#
_entry.id   AF-A0A535BVX1-F1
#
_cell.length_a   1.000
_cell.length_b   1.000
_cell.length_c   1.000
_cell.angle_alpha   90.00
_cell.angle_beta   90.00
_cell.angle_gamma   90.00
#
_symmetry.space_group_name_H-M   'P 1'
#
loop_
_entity.id
_entity.type
_entity.pdbx_description
1 polymer ?
#
loop_
_entity_poly.entity_id
_entity_poly.type
_entity_poly.pdbx_seq_one_letter_code
_entity_poly.pdbx_strand_id
1 'polypeptide(L)'
;MEASPVTATSREDCGNCVDDDGDGRTDYEDPACCAQTAAMQVKKALIVPGPAGAMKGNLSLIAILAQAGFADVDPTRDDVTVQFRNQNGELLCANIAHQRWKHGSRRGPFQFGDPTGTVAQGLRKMQIKVSKSGSARFLTAGKKMDLGRYARPELTATVRVGDRCSTATIALRNRGNKKFVF
;
A
#
# COMPACT_ATOMS: atom_id res chain seq x y z
N MET A 1 32.96 13.37 17.02
CA MET A 1 32.68 13.13 15.59
C MET A 1 33.22 11.76 15.28
N GLU A 2 32.37 10.73 15.33
CA GLU A 2 32.74 9.41 14.84
C GLU A 2 31.96 9.15 13.56
N ALA A 3 32.72 8.87 12.51
CA ALA A 3 32.23 8.37 11.25
C ALA A 3 31.90 6.89 11.41
N SER A 4 30.68 6.48 11.05
CA SER A 4 30.38 5.07 10.81
C SER A 4 30.30 4.82 9.30
N PRO A 5 30.94 3.75 8.79
CA PRO A 5 31.34 3.69 7.39
C PRO A 5 30.45 2.77 6.53
N VAL A 6 30.59 2.95 5.22
CA VAL A 6 30.30 2.07 4.09
C VAL A 6 28.88 1.47 3.97
N THR A 7 28.12 2.15 3.12
CA THR A 7 27.23 1.62 2.08
C THR A 7 27.62 0.19 1.65
N ALA A 8 26.97 -0.81 2.23
CA ALA A 8 26.77 -2.08 1.55
C ALA A 8 25.49 -1.92 0.74
N THR A 9 25.62 -1.68 -0.57
CA THR A 9 24.51 -1.94 -1.50
C THR A 9 24.34 -3.46 -1.57
N SER A 10 23.75 -4.06 -0.53
CA SER A 10 22.99 -5.29 -0.71
C SER A 10 21.99 -5.00 -1.82
N ARG A 11 21.91 -5.90 -2.78
CA ARG A 11 21.02 -5.74 -3.91
C ARG A 11 19.60 -5.96 -3.40
N GLU A 12 18.87 -4.88 -3.20
CA GLU A 12 17.42 -4.92 -3.01
C GLU A 12 16.77 -5.48 -4.27
N ASP A 13 16.15 -6.66 -4.19
CA ASP A 13 15.41 -7.26 -5.29
C ASP A 13 13.96 -6.75 -5.25
N CYS A 14 13.80 -5.51 -5.69
CA CYS A 14 12.55 -4.78 -5.63
C CYS A 14 11.34 -5.54 -6.21
N GLY A 15 10.32 -5.69 -5.37
CA GLY A 15 9.02 -6.28 -5.69
C GLY A 15 8.87 -7.74 -5.28
N ASN A 16 9.80 -8.29 -4.50
CA ASN A 16 9.74 -9.66 -3.97
C ASN A 16 9.04 -9.73 -2.59
N CYS A 17 8.68 -8.59 -1.99
CA CYS A 17 8.11 -8.46 -0.66
C CYS A 17 9.01 -9.04 0.44
N VAL A 18 10.33 -8.92 0.26
CA VAL A 18 11.37 -9.29 1.21
C VAL A 18 12.24 -8.07 1.45
N ASP A 19 12.56 -7.83 2.72
CA ASP A 19 13.61 -6.90 3.13
C ASP A 19 14.95 -7.61 2.91
N ASP A 20 15.56 -7.40 1.75
CA ASP A 20 16.73 -8.16 1.28
C ASP A 20 18.04 -7.66 1.92
N ASP A 21 18.11 -6.39 2.31
CA ASP A 21 19.24 -5.76 2.98
C ASP A 21 19.14 -5.73 4.51
N GLY A 22 17.95 -6.02 5.06
CA GLY A 22 17.71 -6.11 6.49
C GLY A 22 17.70 -4.76 7.19
N ASP A 23 17.47 -3.66 6.46
CA ASP A 23 17.36 -2.31 7.04
C ASP A 23 15.99 -2.07 7.71
N GLY A 24 15.07 -3.02 7.57
CA GLY A 24 13.72 -2.99 8.10
C GLY A 24 12.71 -2.36 7.15
N ARG A 25 13.08 -2.02 5.91
CA ARG A 25 12.22 -1.51 4.84
C ARG A 25 12.17 -2.54 3.72
N THR A 26 10.97 -2.92 3.35
CA THR A 26 10.78 -3.86 2.25
C THR A 26 10.59 -3.10 0.93
N ASP A 27 11.21 -3.56 -0.15
CA ASP A 27 10.95 -3.11 -1.52
C ASP A 27 10.82 -1.57 -1.65
N TYR A 28 9.62 -1.08 -1.99
CA TYR A 28 9.35 0.31 -2.35
C TYR A 28 9.19 1.24 -1.14
N GLU A 29 9.35 0.71 0.07
CA GLU A 29 9.65 1.51 1.25
C GLU A 29 11.13 1.92 1.26
N ASP A 30 12.01 1.22 0.52
CA ASP A 30 13.41 1.56 0.33
C ASP A 30 13.64 2.55 -0.84
N PRO A 31 14.44 3.62 -0.65
CA PRO A 31 14.77 4.57 -1.72
C PRO A 31 15.46 3.95 -2.94
N ALA A 32 16.17 2.82 -2.81
CA ALA A 32 16.80 2.11 -3.92
C ALA A 32 15.79 1.52 -4.91
N CYS A 33 14.57 1.22 -4.44
CA CYS A 33 13.51 0.64 -5.27
C CYS A 33 12.55 1.66 -5.87
N CYS A 34 12.62 2.93 -5.47
CA CYS A 34 11.70 3.95 -5.94
C CYS A 34 12.36 5.09 -6.71
N ALA A 35 12.18 5.11 -8.03
CA ALA A 35 12.72 6.16 -8.90
C ALA A 35 11.97 7.50 -8.76
N GLN A 36 10.64 7.48 -8.58
CA GLN A 36 9.81 8.68 -8.47
C GLN A 36 8.91 8.60 -7.23
N THR A 37 9.16 9.47 -6.26
CA THR A 37 8.39 9.51 -5.01
C THR A 37 7.33 10.62 -5.03
N ALA A 38 6.17 10.33 -4.46
CA ALA A 38 5.09 11.28 -4.27
C ALA A 38 4.52 11.20 -2.84
N ALA A 39 4.08 12.32 -2.32
CA ALA A 39 3.39 12.36 -1.03
C ALA A 39 1.93 11.92 -1.19
N MET A 40 1.58 10.77 -0.60
CA MET A 40 0.21 10.30 -0.56
C MET A 40 -0.64 11.18 0.36
N GLN A 41 -1.88 11.46 -0.02
CA GLN A 41 -2.88 12.05 0.86
C GLN A 41 -3.95 11.03 1.20
N VAL A 42 -3.86 10.42 2.38
CA VAL A 42 -4.91 9.56 2.89
C VAL A 42 -6.16 10.40 3.16
N LYS A 43 -7.31 9.94 2.68
CA LYS A 43 -8.63 10.56 2.90
C LYS A 43 -9.49 9.76 3.87
N LYS A 44 -9.21 8.46 4.00
CA LYS A 44 -9.88 7.57 4.93
C LYS A 44 -9.00 6.37 5.19
N ALA A 45 -8.79 6.04 6.45
CA ALA A 45 -8.33 4.71 6.85
C ALA A 45 -9.32 4.14 7.86
N LEU A 46 -9.66 2.86 7.70
CA LEU A 46 -10.60 2.17 8.58
C LEU A 46 -10.10 0.75 8.81
N ILE A 47 -9.79 0.44 10.06
CA ILE A 47 -9.36 -0.89 10.51
C ILE A 47 -10.34 -1.32 11.59
N VAL A 48 -11.11 -2.37 11.32
CA VAL A 48 -12.20 -2.83 12.18
C VAL A 48 -12.03 -4.33 12.42
N PRO A 49 -12.09 -4.80 13.68
CA PRO A 49 -12.12 -6.24 13.95
C PRO A 49 -13.33 -6.91 13.31
N GLY A 50 -13.20 -8.19 12.99
CA GLY A 50 -14.32 -8.99 12.52
C GLY A 50 -15.25 -9.40 13.67
N PRO A 51 -16.40 -10.02 13.35
CA PRO A 51 -17.28 -10.62 14.36
C PRO A 51 -16.56 -11.64 15.25
N ALA A 52 -15.57 -12.35 14.69
CA ALA A 52 -14.74 -13.33 15.41
C ALA A 52 -13.43 -12.73 15.96
N GLY A 53 -13.33 -11.40 16.08
CA GLY A 53 -12.16 -10.69 16.60
C GLY A 53 -11.20 -10.16 15.52
N ALA A 54 -10.03 -9.68 15.98
CA ALA A 54 -9.04 -8.99 15.15
C ALA A 54 -8.49 -9.86 13.99
N MET A 55 -8.48 -11.19 14.16
CA MET A 55 -7.97 -12.13 13.16
C MET A 55 -8.90 -12.32 11.94
N LYS A 56 -10.11 -11.76 11.96
CA LYS A 56 -11.03 -11.73 10.82
C LYS A 56 -11.49 -10.30 10.48
N GLY A 57 -10.57 -9.36 10.65
CA GLY A 57 -10.83 -7.94 10.49
C GLY A 57 -11.05 -7.48 9.05
N ASN A 58 -11.54 -6.25 8.95
CA ASN A 58 -11.73 -5.52 7.70
C ASN A 58 -10.84 -4.28 7.69
N LEU A 59 -10.15 -4.08 6.57
CA LEU A 59 -9.34 -2.89 6.32
C LEU A 59 -9.92 -2.17 5.11
N SER A 60 -10.00 -0.85 5.17
CA SER A 60 -10.30 0.00 4.02
C SER A 60 -9.44 1.25 4.06
N LEU A 61 -8.78 1.55 2.95
CA LEU A 61 -7.98 2.75 2.76
C LEU A 61 -8.46 3.45 1.49
N ILE A 62 -8.64 4.76 1.57
CA ILE A 62 -8.90 5.64 0.43
C ILE A 62 -7.89 6.76 0.48
N ALA A 63 -7.18 6.99 -0.61
CA ALA A 63 -6.11 7.97 -0.70
C ALA A 63 -6.06 8.64 -2.08
N ILE A 64 -5.34 9.75 -2.15
CA ILE A 64 -4.83 10.33 -3.40
C ILE A 64 -3.33 10.05 -3.42
N LEU A 65 -2.85 9.28 -4.42
CA LEU A 65 -1.44 8.89 -4.51
C LEU A 65 -0.55 10.10 -4.84
N ALA A 66 -1.03 10.98 -5.72
CA ALA A 66 -0.39 12.24 -5.99
C ALA A 66 -1.42 13.24 -6.53
N GLN A 67 -1.12 14.53 -6.37
CA GLN A 67 -1.93 15.60 -6.97
C GLN A 67 -1.65 15.80 -8.46
N ALA A 68 -0.47 15.38 -8.92
CA ALA A 68 -0.02 15.42 -10.31
C ALA A 68 1.02 14.31 -10.57
N GLY A 69 1.44 14.13 -11.82
CA GLY A 69 2.53 13.21 -12.18
C GLY A 69 2.14 11.74 -12.32
N PHE A 70 0.85 11.39 -12.16
CA PHE A 70 0.34 10.03 -12.38
C PHE A 70 -0.56 9.94 -13.62
N ALA A 71 -0.48 10.89 -14.56
CA ALA A 71 -1.41 10.94 -15.70
C ALA A 71 -1.27 9.74 -16.66
N ASP A 72 -0.09 9.14 -16.69
CA ASP A 72 0.36 8.10 -17.61
C ASP A 72 0.55 6.74 -16.93
N VAL A 73 0.25 6.62 -15.63
CA VAL A 73 0.26 5.30 -14.98
C VAL A 73 -0.85 4.42 -15.54
N ASP A 74 -0.52 3.16 -15.83
CA ASP A 74 -1.47 2.18 -16.31
C ASP A 74 -1.27 0.84 -15.59
N PRO A 75 -2.07 0.54 -14.54
CA PRO A 75 -2.05 -0.74 -13.85
C PRO A 75 -2.32 -1.98 -14.71
N THR A 76 -2.77 -1.84 -15.97
CA THR A 76 -2.92 -2.97 -16.90
C THR A 76 -1.64 -3.26 -17.70
N ARG A 77 -0.65 -2.36 -17.59
CA ARG A 77 0.68 -2.48 -18.19
C ARG A 77 1.77 -2.64 -17.14
N ASP A 78 1.59 -1.97 -16.01
CA ASP A 78 2.53 -1.95 -14.90
C ASP A 78 1.97 -2.65 -13.68
N ASP A 79 2.83 -3.41 -12.99
CA ASP A 79 2.46 -4.03 -11.73
C ASP A 79 2.21 -2.97 -10.65
N VAL A 80 1.38 -3.31 -9.68
CA VAL A 80 1.04 -2.44 -8.55
C VAL A 80 1.45 -3.11 -7.26
N THR A 81 2.23 -2.41 -6.45
CA THR A 81 2.62 -2.90 -5.12
C THR A 81 1.95 -2.07 -4.04
N VAL A 82 1.42 -2.73 -3.01
CA VAL A 82 0.83 -2.08 -1.83
C VAL A 82 1.54 -2.61 -0.60
N GLN A 83 2.00 -1.71 0.25
CA GLN A 83 2.69 -2.03 1.48
C GLN A 83 2.09 -1.27 2.65
N PHE A 84 2.00 -1.96 3.78
CA PHE A 84 1.60 -1.39 5.06
C PHE A 84 2.61 -1.76 6.12
N ARG A 85 3.09 -0.76 6.86
CA ARG A 85 3.96 -0.96 8.02
C ARG A 85 3.46 -0.16 9.22
N ASN A 86 3.88 -0.58 10.40
CA ASN A 86 3.82 0.24 11.61
C ASN A 86 5.00 -0.14 12.53
N GLN A 87 4.93 0.28 13.80
CA GLN A 87 5.94 -0.04 14.81
C GLN A 87 6.18 -1.56 15.05
N ASN A 88 5.29 -2.45 14.58
CA ASN A 88 5.47 -3.90 14.61
C ASN A 88 6.17 -4.44 13.34
N GLY A 89 6.74 -3.56 12.51
CA GLY A 89 7.36 -3.89 11.23
C GLY A 89 6.36 -3.93 10.07
N GLU A 90 6.72 -4.66 9.01
CA GLU A 90 5.84 -4.88 7.86
C GLU A 90 4.60 -5.69 8.28
N LEU A 91 3.44 -5.16 7.90
CA LEU A 91 2.13 -5.75 8.14
C LEU A 91 1.53 -6.41 6.89
N LEU A 92 1.90 -5.90 5.71
CA LEU A 92 1.49 -6.42 4.42
C LEU A 92 2.44 -5.88 3.36
N CYS A 93 2.86 -6.76 2.46
CA CYS A 93 3.37 -6.42 1.14
C CYS A 93 2.68 -7.29 0.10
N ALA A 94 2.08 -6.65 -0.90
CA ALA A 94 1.41 -7.34 -1.99
C ALA A 94 1.83 -6.73 -3.32
N ASN A 95 2.47 -7.52 -4.17
CA ASN A 95 2.70 -7.21 -5.57
C ASN A 95 1.55 -7.82 -6.42
N ILE A 96 0.84 -6.97 -7.15
CA ILE A 96 -0.28 -7.34 -8.00
C ILE A 96 0.14 -7.15 -9.45
N ALA A 97 0.34 -8.29 -10.13
CA ALA A 97 0.66 -8.33 -11.55
C ALA A 97 -0.39 -7.58 -12.40
N HIS A 98 0.07 -6.84 -13.40
CA HIS A 98 -0.74 -6.04 -14.32
C HIS A 98 -1.87 -6.84 -15.00
N GLN A 99 -1.65 -8.13 -15.27
CA GLN A 99 -2.64 -9.07 -15.85
C GLN A 99 -3.90 -9.24 -14.99
N ARG A 100 -3.81 -8.94 -13.69
CA ARG A 100 -4.92 -9.03 -12.74
C ARG A 100 -5.79 -7.78 -12.73
N TRP A 101 -5.33 -6.70 -13.36
CA TRP A 101 -6.04 -5.44 -13.44
C TRP A 101 -6.93 -5.39 -14.68
N LYS A 102 -8.07 -4.72 -14.52
CA LYS A 102 -9.05 -4.51 -15.59
C LYS A 102 -9.39 -3.03 -15.69
N HIS A 103 -9.50 -2.52 -16.91
CA HIS A 103 -9.95 -1.16 -17.18
C HIS A 103 -11.33 -1.20 -17.84
N GLY A 104 -12.39 -1.06 -17.03
CA GLY A 104 -13.77 -1.27 -17.50
C GLY A 104 -14.30 -0.19 -18.45
N SER A 105 -13.64 0.97 -18.56
CA SER A 105 -13.91 2.00 -19.56
C SER A 105 -12.75 2.99 -19.61
N ARG A 106 -12.53 3.67 -20.74
CA ARG A 106 -11.39 4.59 -20.94
C ARG A 106 -11.27 5.73 -19.90
N ARG A 107 -12.36 6.11 -19.24
CA ARG A 107 -12.40 7.15 -18.19
C ARG A 107 -12.70 6.59 -16.79
N GLY A 108 -12.82 5.27 -16.69
CA GLY A 108 -13.14 4.57 -15.45
C GLY A 108 -11.89 4.36 -14.58
N PRO A 109 -12.07 3.82 -13.38
CA PRO A 109 -10.95 3.32 -12.60
C PRO A 109 -10.42 2.01 -13.21
N PHE A 110 -9.12 1.80 -13.09
CA PHE A 110 -8.51 0.48 -13.10
C PHE A 110 -8.97 -0.28 -11.85
N GLN A 111 -9.25 -1.58 -12.01
CA GLN A 111 -9.83 -2.39 -10.96
C GLN A 111 -9.09 -3.71 -10.82
N PHE A 112 -8.83 -4.08 -9.58
CA PHE A 112 -8.39 -5.40 -9.19
C PHE A 112 -9.43 -6.03 -8.25
N GLY A 113 -9.69 -7.30 -8.46
CA GLY A 113 -10.57 -8.12 -7.62
C GLY A 113 -9.90 -9.41 -7.22
N ASP A 114 -9.97 -9.72 -5.94
CA ASP A 114 -9.53 -10.98 -5.34
C ASP A 114 -10.56 -11.43 -4.29
N PRO A 115 -11.62 -12.15 -4.70
CA PRO A 115 -12.69 -12.54 -3.79
C PRO A 115 -12.23 -13.39 -2.61
N THR A 116 -11.16 -14.19 -2.81
CA THR A 116 -10.58 -15.05 -1.77
C THR A 116 -9.63 -14.26 -0.87
N GLY A 117 -8.93 -13.26 -1.42
CA GLY A 117 -7.93 -12.46 -0.71
C GLY A 117 -6.59 -13.19 -0.59
N THR A 118 -6.34 -14.20 -1.42
CA THR A 118 -5.12 -15.02 -1.37
C THR A 118 -3.96 -14.40 -2.11
N VAL A 119 -4.23 -13.54 -3.10
CA VAL A 119 -3.21 -12.91 -3.94
C VAL A 119 -2.60 -11.68 -3.25
N ALA A 120 -3.42 -10.89 -2.56
CA ALA A 120 -2.99 -9.63 -1.96
C ALA A 120 -3.10 -9.63 -0.43
N GLN A 121 -2.71 -10.74 0.21
CA GLN A 121 -2.63 -10.90 1.67
C GLN A 121 -3.90 -10.42 2.42
N GLY A 122 -5.07 -10.76 1.88
CA GLY A 122 -6.38 -10.43 2.43
C GLY A 122 -7.01 -9.15 1.90
N LEU A 123 -6.28 -8.34 1.13
CA LEU A 123 -6.87 -7.29 0.27
C LEU A 123 -7.63 -7.94 -0.88
N ARG A 124 -8.88 -7.51 -1.08
CA ARG A 124 -9.83 -8.15 -2.01
C ARG A 124 -10.24 -7.26 -3.16
N LYS A 125 -10.06 -5.96 -3.00
CA LYS A 125 -10.47 -4.98 -4.01
C LYS A 125 -9.46 -3.85 -4.00
N MET A 126 -9.00 -3.47 -5.19
CA MET A 126 -8.29 -2.24 -5.40
C MET A 126 -8.87 -1.47 -6.58
N GLN A 127 -8.84 -0.15 -6.49
CA GLN A 127 -9.22 0.73 -7.59
C GLN A 127 -8.23 1.88 -7.68
N ILE A 128 -7.74 2.15 -8.88
CA ILE A 128 -6.91 3.31 -9.20
C ILE A 128 -7.66 4.11 -10.25
N LYS A 129 -8.05 5.35 -9.93
CA LYS A 129 -8.66 6.28 -10.87
C LYS A 129 -7.70 7.42 -11.16
N VAL A 130 -7.16 7.43 -12.36
CA VAL A 130 -6.33 8.53 -12.87
C VAL A 130 -7.25 9.60 -13.45
N SER A 131 -7.02 10.85 -13.06
CA SER A 131 -7.70 12.01 -13.62
C SER A 131 -6.88 12.63 -14.74
N LYS A 132 -7.52 13.44 -15.58
CA LYS A 132 -6.81 14.20 -16.63
C LYS A 132 -5.79 15.20 -16.07
N SER A 133 -5.93 15.63 -14.82
CA SER A 133 -4.97 16.55 -14.18
C SER A 133 -3.70 15.84 -13.72
N GLY A 134 -3.63 14.51 -13.87
CA GLY A 134 -2.52 13.69 -13.37
C GLY A 134 -2.64 13.34 -11.89
N SER A 135 -3.78 13.63 -11.24
CA SER A 135 -4.05 13.10 -9.90
C SER A 135 -4.55 11.67 -9.96
N ALA A 136 -4.10 10.82 -9.04
CA ALA A 136 -4.53 9.42 -8.97
C ALA A 136 -5.20 9.14 -7.63
N ARG A 137 -6.47 8.72 -7.67
CA ARG A 137 -7.21 8.28 -6.48
C ARG A 137 -7.08 6.77 -6.34
N PHE A 138 -6.67 6.33 -5.16
CA PHE A 138 -6.55 4.93 -4.79
C PHE A 138 -7.60 4.53 -3.75
N LEU A 139 -8.15 3.34 -3.92
CA LEU A 139 -8.99 2.68 -2.93
C LEU A 139 -8.51 1.23 -2.81
N THR A 140 -8.36 0.76 -1.58
CA THR A 140 -8.20 -0.65 -1.29
C THR A 140 -9.09 -1.09 -0.13
N ALA A 141 -9.56 -2.33 -0.20
CA ALA A 141 -10.34 -2.94 0.85
C ALA A 141 -10.03 -4.43 1.00
N GLY A 142 -9.86 -4.87 2.24
CA GLY A 142 -9.66 -6.26 2.62
C GLY A 142 -10.69 -6.75 3.62
N LYS A 143 -10.87 -8.07 3.68
CA LYS A 143 -11.78 -8.75 4.62
C LYS A 143 -11.15 -10.05 5.08
N LYS A 144 -11.49 -10.45 6.31
CA LYS A 144 -10.94 -11.64 6.98
C LYS A 144 -9.41 -11.57 7.12
N MET A 145 -8.88 -10.37 7.31
CA MET A 145 -7.46 -10.13 7.51
C MET A 145 -7.09 -10.35 8.98
N ASP A 146 -5.87 -10.79 9.24
CA ASP A 146 -5.31 -10.76 10.59
C ASP A 146 -4.84 -9.34 10.94
N LEU A 147 -5.70 -8.60 11.62
CA LEU A 147 -5.45 -7.22 12.01
C LEU A 147 -4.90 -7.10 13.43
N GLY A 148 -4.48 -8.21 14.07
CA GLY A 148 -3.87 -8.18 15.41
C GLY A 148 -2.64 -7.28 15.46
N ARG A 149 -1.81 -7.31 14.41
CA ARG A 149 -0.58 -6.49 14.28
C ARG A 149 -0.84 -5.05 13.82
N TYR A 150 -2.05 -4.74 13.37
CA TYR A 150 -2.42 -3.42 12.85
C TYR A 150 -2.88 -2.45 13.95
N ALA A 151 -3.09 -2.94 15.18
CA ALA A 151 -3.61 -2.16 16.32
C ALA A 151 -2.56 -1.23 16.93
N ARG A 152 -1.99 -0.34 16.11
CA ARG A 152 -1.04 0.71 16.51
C ARG A 152 -1.60 2.09 16.15
N PRO A 153 -1.19 3.15 16.85
CA PRO A 153 -1.67 4.50 16.61
C PRO A 153 -1.14 5.11 15.31
N GLU A 154 -0.29 4.40 14.58
CA GLU A 154 0.32 4.86 13.34
C GLU A 154 0.26 3.74 12.29
N LEU A 155 0.06 4.15 11.04
CA LEU A 155 0.15 3.29 9.87
C LEU A 155 0.90 4.05 8.78
N THR A 156 1.95 3.46 8.23
CA THR A 156 2.56 3.94 6.98
C THR A 156 2.04 3.08 5.84
N ALA A 157 1.58 3.74 4.79
CA ALA A 157 1.08 3.12 3.58
C ALA A 157 1.91 3.58 2.39
N THR A 158 2.41 2.61 1.63
CA THR A 158 3.14 2.83 0.39
C THR A 158 2.39 2.14 -0.75
N VAL A 159 2.19 2.84 -1.87
CA VAL A 159 1.60 2.30 -3.08
C VAL A 159 2.49 2.66 -4.26
N ARG A 160 2.96 1.65 -4.99
CA ARG A 160 3.68 1.82 -6.24
C ARG A 160 2.82 1.45 -7.43
N VAL A 161 2.89 2.25 -8.49
CA VAL A 161 2.41 1.90 -9.83
C VAL A 161 3.53 2.18 -10.82
N GLY A 162 4.08 1.14 -11.46
CA GLY A 162 5.25 1.30 -12.34
C GLY A 162 6.47 1.82 -11.57
N ASP A 163 7.06 2.93 -12.01
CA ASP A 163 8.23 3.59 -11.40
C ASP A 163 7.86 4.62 -10.31
N ARG A 164 6.55 4.80 -10.04
CA ARG A 164 6.04 5.81 -9.12
C ARG A 164 5.58 5.22 -7.82
N CYS A 165 6.19 5.64 -6.72
CA CYS A 165 5.76 5.27 -5.39
C CYS A 165 5.15 6.47 -4.67
N SER A 166 4.11 6.18 -3.92
CA SER A 166 3.37 7.15 -3.14
C SER A 166 3.29 6.67 -1.72
N THR A 167 3.76 7.49 -0.78
CA THR A 167 3.86 7.10 0.63
C THR A 167 3.19 8.12 1.54
N ALA A 168 2.53 7.66 2.59
CA ALA A 168 2.11 8.48 3.71
C ALA A 168 2.14 7.73 5.03
N THR A 169 2.44 8.46 6.08
CA THR A 169 2.27 8.02 7.47
C THR A 169 1.06 8.74 8.06
N ILE A 170 0.14 7.97 8.67
CA ILE A 170 -1.08 8.50 9.29
C ILE A 170 -1.20 8.11 10.75
N ALA A 171 -1.66 9.07 11.56
CA ALA A 171 -2.03 8.82 12.94
C ALA A 171 -3.47 8.28 13.03
N LEU A 172 -3.62 7.05 13.46
CA LEU A 172 -4.89 6.37 13.64
C LEU A 172 -5.52 6.68 15.00
N ARG A 173 -6.80 7.06 14.99
CA ARG A 173 -7.60 7.29 16.19
C ARG A 173 -8.35 6.01 16.59
N ASN A 174 -8.17 5.56 17.83
CA ASN A 174 -8.98 4.48 18.39
C ASN A 174 -10.38 5.02 18.75
N ARG A 175 -11.43 4.38 18.23
CA ARG A 175 -12.84 4.74 18.46
C ARG A 175 -13.59 3.73 19.36
N GLY A 176 -12.86 2.93 20.14
CA GLY A 176 -13.42 1.84 20.94
C GLY A 176 -13.60 0.56 20.11
N ASN A 177 -13.84 -0.57 20.79
CA ASN A 177 -13.96 -1.90 20.15
C ASN A 177 -12.80 -2.25 19.20
N LYS A 178 -11.58 -1.76 19.50
CA LYS A 178 -10.37 -1.95 18.68
C LYS A 178 -10.52 -1.46 17.23
N LYS A 179 -11.43 -0.50 17.00
CA LYS A 179 -11.63 0.18 15.72
C LYS A 179 -10.69 1.37 15.61
N PHE A 180 -9.93 1.42 14.52
CA PHE A 180 -9.04 2.53 14.21
C PHE A 180 -9.51 3.26 12.96
N VAL A 181 -9.45 4.60 13.01
CA VAL A 181 -9.88 5.47 11.92
C VAL A 181 -8.91 6.64 11.68
N PHE A 182 -8.82 7.08 10.44
CA PHE A 182 -8.26 8.37 10.03
C PHE A 182 -9.34 9.17 9.30
#